data_AF-A0A1N6Y504-F1
#
_entry.id   AF-A0A1N6Y504-F1
#
_cell.length_a   1.000
_cell.length_b   1.000
_cell.length_c   1.000
_cell.angle_alpha   90.00
_cell.angle_beta   90.00
_cell.angle_gamma   90.00
#
_symmetry.space_group_name_H-M   'P 1'
#
loop_
_entity.id
_entity.type
_entity.pdbx_description
1 polymer ?
#
loop_
_entity_poly.entity_id
_entity_poly.type
_entity_poly.pdbx_seq_one_letter_code
_entity_poly.pdbx_strand_id
1 'polypeptide(L)'
;MTTIGGRLRQCGIDGAQADALEHDSANKKYDRLLRQLLLRGLWADVVDEDLPQPRWIARWRDLGESDFPFINSPALQRLLDAGVDVHDLTDVVRSAQVLTIYNIAQLLDEPCRDPGYDLDATPDVQLAYMDEAGALHRPGSLHDALEELDPAGRHGQPRTLELRQFGGLPADLQAQLRDLLAKQAWSQAAVLWKRAVGGELAQCLAAMRQLARQL
;
A
#
# COMPACT_ATOMS: atom_id res chain seq x y z
N MET A 1 16.39 2.06 -27.30
CA MET A 1 15.32 1.24 -26.69
C MET A 1 15.47 1.32 -25.19
N THR A 2 14.39 1.57 -24.44
CA THR A 2 14.43 1.55 -22.97
C THR A 2 14.46 0.10 -22.51
N THR A 3 15.44 -0.28 -21.68
CA THR A 3 15.54 -1.65 -21.15
C THR A 3 14.50 -1.90 -20.05
N ILE A 4 14.26 -3.17 -19.71
CA ILE A 4 13.35 -3.55 -18.61
C ILE A 4 13.81 -2.87 -17.31
N GLY A 5 15.09 -3.00 -16.95
CA GLY A 5 15.63 -2.35 -15.74
C GLY A 5 15.52 -0.82 -15.79
N GLY A 6 15.70 -0.21 -16.97
CA GLY A 6 15.46 1.22 -17.17
C GLY A 6 14.02 1.64 -16.84
N ARG A 7 13.02 0.85 -17.26
CA ARG A 7 11.60 1.10 -16.93
C ARG A 7 11.29 0.83 -15.46
N LEU A 8 11.83 -0.24 -14.88
CA LEU A 8 11.62 -0.57 -13.47
C LEU A 8 12.14 0.54 -12.54
N ARG A 9 13.29 1.13 -12.86
CA ARG A 9 13.84 2.28 -12.11
C ARG A 9 12.99 3.55 -12.26
N GLN A 10 12.46 3.83 -13.46
CA GLN A 10 11.51 4.95 -13.66
C GLN A 10 10.24 4.77 -12.82
N CYS A 11 9.87 3.52 -12.58
CA CYS A 11 8.78 3.15 -11.70
C CYS A 11 9.13 3.23 -10.20
N GLY A 12 10.38 3.55 -9.84
CA GLY A 12 10.82 3.68 -8.44
C GLY A 12 11.24 2.36 -7.79
N ILE A 13 11.51 1.31 -8.57
CA ILE A 13 12.13 0.08 -8.06
C ILE A 13 13.62 0.32 -7.81
N ASP A 14 14.12 -0.18 -6.68
CA ASP A 14 15.53 -0.10 -6.31
C ASP A 14 16.46 -0.60 -7.43
N GLY A 15 17.64 0.01 -7.56
CA GLY A 15 18.58 -0.30 -8.62
C GLY A 15 19.02 -1.76 -8.63
N ALA A 16 19.36 -2.32 -7.47
CA ALA A 16 19.82 -3.70 -7.37
C ALA A 16 18.67 -4.69 -7.65
N GLN A 17 17.46 -4.36 -7.18
CA GLN A 17 16.27 -5.17 -7.50
C GLN A 17 15.93 -5.12 -8.99
N ALA A 18 16.01 -3.94 -9.62
CA ALA A 18 15.77 -3.78 -11.05
C ALA A 18 16.80 -4.55 -11.90
N ASP A 19 18.07 -4.52 -11.52
CA ASP A 19 19.14 -5.28 -12.18
C ASP A 19 18.94 -6.79 -12.02
N ALA A 20 18.54 -7.26 -10.84
CA ALA A 20 18.22 -8.67 -10.61
C ALA A 20 17.05 -9.15 -11.49
N LEU A 21 15.98 -8.34 -11.58
CA LEU A 21 14.83 -8.65 -12.43
C LEU A 21 15.19 -8.62 -13.93
N GLU A 22 16.05 -7.69 -14.34
CA GLU A 22 16.56 -7.63 -15.72
C GLU A 22 17.42 -8.85 -16.05
N HIS A 23 18.27 -9.29 -15.12
CA HIS A 23 19.07 -10.51 -15.26
C HIS A 23 18.19 -11.77 -15.34
N ASP A 24 17.20 -11.91 -14.46
CA ASP A 24 16.26 -13.04 -14.48
C ASP A 24 15.48 -13.07 -15.82
N SER A 25 15.01 -11.90 -16.28
CA SER A 25 14.31 -11.77 -17.57
C SER A 25 15.20 -12.14 -18.76
N ALA A 26 16.47 -11.75 -18.76
CA ALA A 26 17.42 -12.14 -19.80
C ALA A 26 17.65 -13.67 -19.84
N ASN A 27 17.48 -14.36 -18.71
CA ASN A 27 17.52 -15.81 -18.59
C ASN A 27 16.13 -16.47 -18.73
N LYS A 28 15.14 -15.73 -19.25
CA LYS A 28 13.76 -16.19 -19.46
C LYS A 28 13.03 -16.64 -18.18
N LYS A 29 13.44 -16.12 -17.01
CA LYS A 29 12.77 -16.31 -15.73
C LYS A 29 11.93 -15.07 -15.43
N TYR A 30 10.62 -15.17 -15.69
CA TYR A 30 9.73 -14.01 -15.62
C TYR A 30 8.86 -13.98 -14.36
N ASP A 31 8.90 -15.00 -13.52
CA ASP A 31 8.02 -15.16 -12.36
C ASP A 31 8.11 -13.96 -11.40
N ARG A 32 9.33 -13.57 -11.02
CA ARG A 32 9.57 -12.41 -10.14
C ARG A 32 9.15 -11.09 -10.77
N LEU A 33 9.40 -10.92 -12.07
CA LEU A 33 9.02 -9.71 -12.80
C LEU A 33 7.50 -9.58 -12.87
N LEU A 34 6.81 -10.64 -13.27
CA LEU A 34 5.36 -10.64 -13.39
C LEU A 34 4.69 -10.46 -12.04
N ARG A 35 5.16 -11.14 -10.98
CA ARG A 35 4.71 -10.89 -9.61
C ARG A 35 4.88 -9.43 -9.21
N GLN A 36 6.06 -8.84 -9.48
CA GLN A 36 6.32 -7.43 -9.19
C GLN A 36 5.37 -6.48 -9.95
N LEU A 37 5.10 -6.75 -11.22
CA LEU A 37 4.22 -5.91 -12.05
C LEU A 37 2.75 -6.04 -11.63
N LEU A 38 2.28 -7.25 -11.36
CA LEU A 38 0.91 -7.51 -10.90
C LEU A 38 0.65 -6.85 -9.55
N LEU A 39 1.52 -7.09 -8.57
CA LEU A 39 1.36 -6.53 -7.23
C LEU A 39 1.49 -5.01 -7.24
N ARG A 40 2.40 -4.45 -8.06
CA ARG A 40 2.46 -3.00 -8.28
C ARG A 40 1.15 -2.45 -8.86
N GLY A 41 0.56 -3.17 -9.83
CA GLY A 41 -0.73 -2.80 -10.42
C GLY A 41 -1.84 -2.76 -9.36
N LEU A 42 -1.96 -3.83 -8.56
CA LEU A 42 -2.93 -3.90 -7.47
C LEU A 42 -2.75 -2.75 -6.46
N TRP A 43 -1.52 -2.48 -6.04
CA TRP A 43 -1.22 -1.39 -5.11
C TRP A 43 -1.46 0.01 -5.71
N ALA A 44 -1.36 0.17 -7.03
CA ALA A 44 -1.64 1.45 -7.69
C ALA A 44 -3.13 1.83 -7.70
N ASP A 45 -4.03 0.85 -7.49
CA ASP A 45 -5.47 1.07 -7.35
C ASP A 45 -5.90 1.38 -5.91
N VAL A 46 -5.01 1.17 -4.93
CA VAL A 46 -5.23 1.57 -3.54
C VAL A 46 -5.10 3.09 -3.42
N VAL A 47 -6.02 3.70 -2.67
CA VAL A 47 -6.03 5.14 -2.44
C VAL A 47 -4.73 5.65 -1.79
N ASP A 48 -4.29 6.82 -2.22
CA ASP A 48 -3.15 7.50 -1.61
C ASP A 48 -3.54 8.13 -0.27
N GLU A 49 -2.55 8.30 0.60
CA GLU A 49 -2.70 8.88 1.94
C GLU A 49 -2.00 10.24 2.06
N ASP A 50 -1.80 10.92 0.92
CA ASP A 50 -0.99 12.12 0.80
C ASP A 50 -1.53 13.26 1.68
N LEU A 51 -0.61 14.10 2.15
CA LEU A 51 -0.90 15.32 2.90
C LEU A 51 -0.54 16.56 2.08
N PRO A 52 -1.27 17.68 2.24
CA PRO A 52 -2.35 17.92 3.21
C PRO A 52 -3.70 17.33 2.79
N GLN A 53 -3.86 16.87 1.56
CA GLN A 53 -5.10 16.27 1.08
C GLN A 53 -4.79 15.10 0.14
N PRO A 54 -5.48 13.96 0.30
CA PRO A 54 -5.28 12.82 -0.57
C PRO A 54 -5.86 13.09 -1.97
N ARG A 55 -5.14 12.64 -3.00
CA ARG A 55 -5.43 12.91 -4.42
C ARG A 55 -6.61 12.09 -4.94
N TRP A 56 -6.88 10.91 -4.37
CA TRP A 56 -7.96 10.03 -4.81
C TRP A 56 -9.35 10.70 -4.76
N ILE A 57 -9.58 11.64 -3.84
CA ILE A 57 -10.85 12.36 -3.71
C ILE A 57 -11.16 13.16 -4.97
N ALA A 58 -10.17 13.91 -5.47
CA ALA A 58 -10.32 14.68 -6.71
C ALA A 58 -10.53 13.73 -7.90
N ARG A 59 -9.72 12.67 -8.01
CA ARG A 59 -9.86 11.64 -9.05
C ARG A 59 -11.27 11.03 -9.07
N TRP A 60 -11.86 10.73 -7.91
CA TRP A 60 -13.20 10.14 -7.84
C TRP A 60 -14.31 11.13 -8.20
N ARG A 61 -14.14 12.42 -7.88
CA ARG A 61 -15.04 13.47 -8.35
C ARG A 61 -15.02 13.56 -9.88
N ASP A 62 -13.83 13.64 -10.47
CA ASP A 62 -13.65 13.72 -11.92
C ASP A 62 -14.25 12.49 -12.63
N LEU A 63 -14.05 11.28 -12.09
CA LEU A 63 -14.64 10.05 -12.63
C LEU A 63 -16.18 10.06 -12.52
N GLY A 64 -16.72 10.57 -11.41
CA GLY A 64 -18.15 10.70 -11.23
C GLY A 64 -18.80 11.70 -12.19
N GLU A 65 -18.08 12.75 -12.59
CA GLU A 65 -18.53 13.70 -13.63
C GLU A 65 -18.51 13.07 -15.03
N SER A 66 -17.67 12.05 -15.24
CA SER A 66 -17.56 11.31 -16.51
C SER A 66 -18.56 10.16 -16.68
N ASP A 67 -19.63 10.11 -15.87
CA ASP A 67 -20.64 9.03 -15.83
C ASP A 67 -20.03 7.62 -15.62
N PHE A 68 -18.89 7.53 -14.93
CA PHE A 68 -18.28 6.23 -14.64
C PHE A 68 -19.17 5.42 -13.67
N PRO A 69 -19.61 4.20 -14.03
CA PRO A 69 -20.78 3.56 -13.41
C PRO A 69 -20.53 3.05 -11.97
N PHE A 70 -19.28 2.99 -11.53
CA PHE A 70 -18.89 2.34 -10.27
C PHE A 70 -18.47 3.32 -9.18
N ILE A 71 -18.58 4.64 -9.40
CA ILE A 71 -18.21 5.67 -8.42
C ILE A 71 -19.44 6.47 -8.02
N ASN A 72 -19.78 6.43 -6.73
CA ASN A 72 -20.88 7.22 -6.16
C ASN A 72 -20.38 8.59 -5.68
N SER A 73 -19.95 9.44 -6.61
CA SER A 73 -19.49 10.81 -6.32
C SER A 73 -20.51 11.64 -5.52
N PRO A 74 -21.84 11.58 -5.77
CA PRO A 74 -22.81 12.31 -4.96
C PRO A 74 -22.84 11.90 -3.48
N ALA A 75 -22.63 10.61 -3.17
CA ALA A 75 -22.54 10.16 -1.78
C ALA A 75 -21.26 10.64 -1.10
N LEU A 76 -20.12 10.59 -1.81
CA LEU A 76 -18.86 11.15 -1.33
C LEU A 76 -19.01 12.65 -1.00
N GLN A 77 -19.66 13.42 -1.89
CA GLN A 77 -19.85 14.84 -1.66
C GLN A 77 -20.70 15.12 -0.42
N ARG A 78 -21.79 14.37 -0.19
CA ARG A 78 -22.60 14.51 1.03
C ARG A 78 -21.81 14.23 2.31
N LEU A 79 -20.88 13.26 2.30
CA LEU A 79 -20.01 12.98 3.45
C LEU A 79 -19.07 14.16 3.74
N LEU A 80 -18.47 14.73 2.68
CA LEU A 80 -17.58 15.88 2.80
C LEU A 80 -18.33 17.13 3.28
N ASP A 81 -19.54 17.38 2.75
CA ASP A 81 -20.40 18.49 3.18
C ASP A 81 -20.86 18.36 4.64
N ALA A 82 -20.95 17.12 5.15
CA ALA A 82 -21.26 16.84 6.55
C ALA A 82 -20.04 17.04 7.50
N GLY A 83 -18.86 17.38 6.96
CA GLY A 83 -17.65 17.64 7.74
C GLY A 83 -16.90 16.39 8.19
N VAL A 84 -17.09 15.25 7.51
CA VAL A 84 -16.26 14.05 7.74
C VAL A 84 -14.80 14.39 7.44
N ASP A 85 -13.89 14.00 8.34
CA ASP A 85 -12.45 14.13 8.12
C ASP A 85 -12.05 13.24 6.93
N VAL A 86 -11.46 13.86 5.91
CA VAL A 86 -11.07 13.20 4.66
C VAL A 86 -10.00 12.12 4.89
N HIS A 87 -9.16 12.28 5.91
CA HIS A 87 -8.14 11.31 6.25
C HIS A 87 -8.71 10.12 7.02
N ASP A 88 -9.70 10.33 7.89
CA ASP A 88 -10.44 9.21 8.50
C ASP A 88 -11.17 8.39 7.42
N LEU A 89 -11.80 9.08 6.47
CA LEU A 89 -12.42 8.41 5.32
C LEU A 89 -11.38 7.65 4.47
N THR A 90 -10.21 8.24 4.25
CA THR A 90 -9.11 7.60 3.50
C THR A 90 -8.60 6.36 4.21
N ASP A 91 -8.40 6.42 5.53
CA ASP A 91 -7.91 5.28 6.32
C ASP A 91 -8.91 4.10 6.20
N VAL A 92 -10.23 4.36 6.25
CA VAL A 92 -11.27 3.34 6.05
C VAL A 92 -11.27 2.77 4.62
N VAL A 93 -11.25 3.63 3.61
CA VAL A 93 -11.26 3.20 2.20
C VAL A 93 -10.01 2.40 1.87
N ARG A 94 -8.83 2.82 2.34
CA ARG A 94 -7.58 2.10 2.16
C ARG A 94 -7.66 0.71 2.79
N SER A 95 -8.14 0.58 4.03
CA SER A 95 -8.30 -0.72 4.67
C SER A 95 -9.20 -1.67 3.87
N ALA A 96 -10.32 -1.17 3.34
CA ALA A 96 -11.20 -1.98 2.49
C ALA A 96 -10.52 -2.41 1.18
N GLN A 97 -9.76 -1.53 0.55
CA GLN A 97 -9.04 -1.85 -0.69
C GLN A 97 -7.87 -2.81 -0.46
N VAL A 98 -7.12 -2.65 0.63
CA VAL A 98 -6.04 -3.59 0.99
C VAL A 98 -6.60 -4.99 1.23
N LEU A 99 -7.69 -5.11 1.99
CA LEU A 99 -8.39 -6.40 2.15
C LEU A 99 -8.83 -6.97 0.80
N THR A 100 -9.33 -6.12 -0.09
CA THR A 100 -9.78 -6.53 -1.43
C THR A 100 -8.62 -7.10 -2.24
N ILE A 101 -7.49 -6.39 -2.34
CA ILE A 101 -6.33 -6.89 -3.12
C ILE A 101 -5.65 -8.09 -2.45
N TYR A 102 -5.70 -8.21 -1.12
CA TYR A 102 -5.26 -9.39 -0.38
C TYR A 102 -6.06 -10.63 -0.75
N ASN A 103 -7.38 -10.51 -0.78
CA ASN A 103 -8.28 -11.58 -1.19
C ASN A 103 -8.12 -11.90 -2.68
N ILE A 104 -7.93 -10.90 -3.55
CA ILE A 104 -7.66 -11.13 -4.97
C ILE A 104 -6.35 -11.90 -5.16
N ALA A 105 -5.28 -11.50 -4.46
CA ALA A 105 -4.00 -12.21 -4.55
C ALA A 105 -4.13 -13.66 -4.08
N GLN A 106 -4.85 -13.89 -2.97
CA GLN A 106 -5.14 -15.24 -2.48
C GLN A 106 -5.92 -16.07 -3.50
N LEU A 107 -6.97 -15.48 -4.09
CA LEU A 107 -7.77 -16.14 -5.12
C LEU A 107 -6.98 -16.41 -6.39
N LEU A 108 -5.98 -15.60 -6.75
CA LEU A 108 -5.14 -15.86 -7.91
C LEU A 108 -4.14 -17.00 -7.68
N ASP A 109 -3.68 -17.15 -6.44
CA ASP A 109 -2.78 -18.23 -6.05
C ASP A 109 -3.53 -19.57 -5.88
N GLU A 110 -4.72 -19.52 -5.28
CA GLU A 110 -5.53 -20.70 -4.96
C GLU A 110 -7.04 -20.40 -5.12
N PRO A 111 -7.59 -20.35 -6.35
CA PRO A 111 -9.00 -19.97 -6.57
C PRO A 111 -10.01 -20.90 -5.93
N CYS A 112 -9.65 -22.18 -5.74
CA CYS A 112 -10.52 -23.22 -5.21
C CYS A 112 -10.41 -23.43 -3.68
N ARG A 113 -9.71 -22.56 -2.95
CA ARG A 113 -9.48 -22.71 -1.48
C ARG A 113 -10.72 -22.49 -0.60
N ASP A 114 -11.88 -22.16 -1.18
CA ASP A 114 -13.12 -21.95 -0.42
C ASP A 114 -13.61 -23.28 0.21
N PRO A 115 -13.81 -23.37 1.54
CA PRO A 115 -14.35 -24.56 2.20
C PRO A 115 -15.74 -24.93 1.66
N GLY A 116 -15.77 -25.91 0.75
CA GLY A 116 -16.99 -26.40 0.11
C GLY A 116 -16.79 -26.98 -1.29
N TYR A 117 -15.65 -26.68 -1.94
CA TYR A 117 -15.31 -27.15 -3.29
C TYR A 117 -14.15 -28.17 -3.33
N ASP A 118 -13.81 -28.76 -2.18
CA ASP A 118 -12.81 -29.82 -2.06
C ASP A 118 -13.38 -31.16 -2.55
N LEU A 119 -13.54 -31.27 -3.87
CA LEU A 119 -13.85 -32.52 -4.54
C LEU A 119 -12.60 -32.94 -5.32
N ASP A 120 -12.17 -34.19 -5.15
CA ASP A 120 -10.97 -34.76 -5.79
C ASP A 120 -10.93 -34.60 -7.33
N ALA A 121 -12.08 -34.33 -7.96
CA ALA A 121 -12.24 -34.19 -9.41
C ALA A 121 -12.39 -32.75 -9.92
N THR A 122 -12.35 -31.72 -9.04
CA THR A 122 -12.49 -30.33 -9.48
C THR A 122 -11.18 -29.84 -10.09
N PRO A 123 -11.17 -29.33 -11.34
CA PRO A 123 -9.99 -28.70 -11.90
C PRO A 123 -9.71 -27.41 -11.14
N ASP A 124 -8.47 -27.25 -10.67
CA ASP A 124 -8.00 -26.00 -10.08
C ASP A 124 -7.76 -24.97 -11.18
N VAL A 125 -8.30 -23.76 -11.03
CA VAL A 125 -8.02 -22.64 -11.93
C VAL A 125 -6.69 -22.04 -11.47
N GLN A 126 -5.80 -21.62 -12.37
CA GLN A 126 -4.57 -20.95 -11.96
C GLN A 126 -4.11 -19.90 -12.95
N LEU A 127 -3.49 -18.83 -12.43
CA LEU A 127 -2.81 -17.84 -13.25
C LEU A 127 -1.47 -18.38 -13.73
N ALA A 128 -1.28 -18.44 -15.06
CA ALA A 128 -0.03 -18.85 -15.69
C ALA A 128 0.37 -17.87 -16.80
N TYR A 129 1.67 -17.81 -17.08
CA TYR A 129 2.22 -17.14 -18.25
C TYR A 129 2.89 -18.17 -19.16
N MET A 130 2.91 -17.88 -20.45
CA MET A 130 3.49 -18.77 -21.45
C MET A 130 4.81 -18.19 -21.94
N ASP A 131 5.85 -19.02 -22.01
CA ASP A 131 7.10 -18.63 -22.64
C ASP A 131 7.05 -18.75 -24.18
N GLU A 132 8.14 -18.36 -24.85
CA GLU A 132 8.25 -18.44 -26.32
C GLU A 132 8.15 -19.88 -26.86
N ALA A 133 8.45 -20.89 -26.05
CA ALA A 133 8.35 -22.30 -26.42
C ALA A 133 6.95 -22.88 -26.17
N GLY A 134 6.02 -22.09 -25.64
CA GLY A 134 4.66 -22.52 -25.31
C GLY A 134 4.55 -23.21 -23.95
N ALA A 135 5.61 -23.23 -23.14
CA ALA A 135 5.55 -23.82 -21.82
C ALA A 135 4.86 -22.86 -20.83
N LEU A 136 4.01 -23.42 -19.98
CA LEU A 136 3.30 -22.68 -18.95
C LEU A 136 4.13 -22.59 -17.67
N HIS A 137 4.20 -21.37 -17.12
CA HIS A 137 4.93 -21.04 -15.91
C HIS A 137 4.02 -20.26 -14.96
N ARG A 138 4.33 -20.30 -13.67
CA ARG A 138 3.56 -19.61 -12.62
C ARG A 138 4.36 -18.43 -12.08
N PRO A 139 3.72 -17.30 -11.72
CA PRO A 139 4.40 -16.15 -11.11
C PRO A 139 4.84 -16.39 -9.64
N GLY A 140 4.53 -17.55 -9.08
CA GLY A 140 4.68 -17.84 -7.65
C GLY A 140 3.55 -17.22 -6.82
N SER A 141 3.65 -17.31 -5.50
CA SER A 141 2.65 -16.78 -4.56
C SER A 141 2.61 -15.25 -4.62
N LEU A 142 1.50 -14.70 -5.12
CA LEU A 142 1.21 -13.26 -5.12
C LEU A 142 0.84 -12.80 -3.71
N HIS A 143 0.06 -13.59 -2.99
CA HIS A 143 -0.45 -13.33 -1.66
C HIS A 143 0.68 -13.17 -0.64
N ASP A 144 1.64 -14.10 -0.61
CA ASP A 144 2.77 -14.02 0.33
C ASP A 144 3.65 -12.79 0.06
N ALA A 145 3.70 -12.32 -1.18
CA ALA A 145 4.51 -11.18 -1.59
C ALA A 145 3.78 -9.83 -1.53
N LEU A 146 2.47 -9.83 -1.29
CA LEU A 146 1.65 -8.62 -1.36
C LEU A 146 2.03 -7.61 -0.27
N GLU A 147 2.15 -8.08 0.96
CA GLU A 147 2.43 -7.24 2.13
C GLU A 147 3.82 -6.59 2.04
N GLU A 148 4.82 -7.36 1.60
CA GLU A 148 6.20 -6.87 1.41
C GLU A 148 6.31 -5.76 0.35
N LEU A 149 5.36 -5.72 -0.59
CA LEU A 149 5.33 -4.71 -1.65
C LEU A 149 4.36 -3.56 -1.36
N ASP A 150 3.83 -3.45 -0.13
CA ASP A 150 3.07 -2.27 0.31
C ASP A 150 3.93 -1.01 0.13
N PRO A 151 3.55 -0.06 -0.76
CA PRO A 151 4.30 1.18 -0.98
C PRO A 151 4.43 2.03 0.28
N ALA A 152 3.51 1.85 1.24
CA ALA A 152 3.51 2.57 2.49
C ALA A 152 4.49 1.96 3.52
N GLY A 153 5.09 0.81 3.23
CA GLY A 153 6.04 0.11 4.10
C GLY A 153 5.42 -0.48 5.36
N ARG A 154 4.08 -0.63 5.39
CA ARG A 154 3.34 -1.06 6.59
C ARG A 154 2.81 -2.49 6.50
N HIS A 155 3.19 -3.26 5.49
CA HIS A 155 2.73 -4.65 5.33
C HIS A 155 1.20 -4.77 5.36
N GLY A 156 0.51 -3.85 4.68
CA GLY A 156 -0.96 -3.78 4.66
C GLY A 156 -1.59 -3.19 5.92
N GLN A 157 -0.83 -2.97 7.00
CA GLN A 157 -1.37 -2.47 8.25
C GLN A 157 -1.92 -1.04 8.12
N PRO A 158 -3.02 -0.74 8.83
CA PRO A 158 -3.58 0.60 8.85
C PRO A 158 -2.59 1.58 9.49
N ARG A 159 -2.61 2.82 8.99
CA ARG A 159 -1.91 3.93 9.62
C ARG A 159 -2.64 4.31 10.92
N THR A 160 -1.88 4.64 11.97
CA THR A 160 -2.46 5.18 13.22
C THR A 160 -2.72 6.68 13.11
N LEU A 161 -3.56 7.21 13.99
CA LEU A 161 -3.76 8.65 14.09
C LEU A 161 -2.44 9.38 14.36
N GLU A 162 -1.59 8.81 15.21
CA GLU A 162 -0.29 9.37 15.53
C GLU A 162 0.63 9.42 14.30
N LEU A 163 0.68 8.35 13.51
CA LEU A 163 1.49 8.32 12.28
C LEU A 163 0.99 9.32 11.24
N ARG A 164 -0.33 9.51 11.14
CA ARG A 164 -0.94 10.57 10.34
C ARG A 164 -0.53 11.96 10.81
N GLN A 165 -0.68 12.24 12.11
CA GLN A 165 -0.30 13.53 12.70
C GLN A 165 1.19 13.81 12.52
N PHE A 166 2.03 12.79 12.68
CA PHE A 166 3.47 12.88 12.44
C PHE A 166 3.78 13.27 11.00
N GLY A 167 3.12 12.63 10.01
CA GLY A 167 3.30 12.97 8.59
C GLY A 167 2.91 14.41 8.25
N GLY A 168 2.00 15.01 9.02
CA GLY A 168 1.57 16.40 8.86
C GLY A 168 2.51 17.44 9.49
N LEU A 169 3.53 17.01 10.23
CA LEU A 169 4.48 17.93 10.86
C LEU A 169 5.47 18.50 9.82
N PRO A 170 6.02 19.71 10.06
CA PRO A 170 7.18 20.21 9.35
C PRO A 170 8.34 19.20 9.29
N ALA A 171 9.05 19.14 8.17
CA ALA A 171 10.08 18.12 7.91
C ALA A 171 11.24 18.15 8.93
N ASP A 172 11.59 19.34 9.44
CA ASP A 172 12.59 19.53 10.50
C ASP A 172 12.12 18.93 11.83
N LEU A 173 10.85 19.08 12.18
CA LEU A 173 10.25 18.46 13.35
C LEU A 173 10.13 16.94 13.19
N GLN A 174 9.77 16.45 12.01
CA GLN A 174 9.78 15.01 11.71
C GLN A 174 11.17 14.41 11.91
N ALA A 175 12.22 15.07 11.39
CA ALA A 175 13.60 14.62 11.54
C ALA A 175 14.06 14.61 13.00
N GLN A 176 13.76 15.67 13.77
CA GLN A 176 14.08 15.74 15.20
C GLN A 176 13.39 14.64 16.00
N LEU A 177 12.10 14.40 15.74
CA LEU A 177 11.36 13.34 16.40
C LEU A 177 11.93 11.95 16.05
N ARG A 178 12.26 11.69 14.78
CA ARG A 178 12.93 10.43 14.38
C ARG A 178 14.24 10.21 15.14
N ASP A 179 15.09 11.23 15.24
CA ASP A 179 16.35 11.15 15.99
C ASP A 179 16.12 10.84 17.49
N LEU A 180 15.15 11.51 18.11
CA LEU A 180 14.80 11.27 19.52
C LEU A 180 14.24 9.85 19.74
N LEU A 181 13.40 9.36 18.82
CA LEU A 181 12.83 8.01 18.89
C LEU A 181 13.91 6.94 18.71
N ALA A 182 14.85 7.13 17.76
CA ALA A 182 15.99 6.24 17.56
C ALA A 182 16.88 6.15 18.81
N LYS A 183 17.04 7.25 19.54
CA LYS A 183 17.78 7.32 20.81
C LYS A 183 16.96 6.90 22.03
N GLN A 184 15.70 6.48 21.84
CA GLN A 184 14.76 6.16 22.91
C GLN A 184 14.59 7.30 23.94
N ALA A 185 14.75 8.55 23.51
CA ALA A 185 14.62 9.75 24.34
C ALA A 185 13.15 10.14 24.55
N TRP A 186 12.36 9.21 25.12
CA TRP A 186 10.89 9.26 25.14
C TRP A 186 10.31 10.55 25.73
N SER A 187 10.85 11.02 26.86
CA SER A 187 10.35 12.23 27.53
C SER A 187 10.58 13.49 26.69
N GLN A 188 11.72 13.58 26.01
CA GLN A 188 12.04 14.73 25.15
C GLN A 188 11.17 14.72 23.90
N ALA A 189 10.99 13.54 23.28
CA ALA A 189 10.09 13.35 22.16
C ALA A 189 8.64 13.72 22.53
N ALA A 190 8.16 13.30 23.71
CA ALA A 190 6.81 13.60 24.17
C ALA A 190 6.60 15.11 24.43
N VAL A 191 7.60 15.81 24.96
CA VAL A 191 7.54 17.28 25.13
C VAL A 191 7.52 17.99 23.78
N LEU A 192 8.35 17.55 22.82
CA LEU A 192 8.36 18.10 21.48
C LEU A 192 7.02 17.88 20.77
N TRP A 193 6.47 16.67 20.86
CA TRP A 193 5.15 16.33 20.35
C TRP A 193 4.04 17.19 20.96
N LYS A 194 4.00 17.32 22.29
CA LYS A 194 3.01 18.15 22.98
C LYS A 194 3.02 19.61 22.48
N ARG A 195 4.20 20.15 22.16
CA ARG A 195 4.33 21.52 21.62
C ARG A 195 3.77 21.63 20.20
N ALA A 196 3.92 20.59 19.39
CA ALA A 196 3.48 20.59 17.99
C ALA A 196 2.00 20.21 17.81
N VAL A 197 1.52 19.22 18.56
CA VAL A 197 0.20 18.58 18.37
C VAL A 197 -0.76 18.88 19.53
N GLY A 198 -0.24 19.24 20.71
CA GLY A 198 -1.05 19.46 21.92
C GLY A 198 -1.32 18.16 22.70
N GLY A 199 -2.30 18.21 23.61
CA GLY A 199 -2.72 17.06 24.44
C GLY A 199 -1.96 16.91 25.75
N GLU A 200 -2.33 15.92 26.56
CA GLU A 200 -1.69 15.67 27.87
C GLU A 200 -0.35 14.94 27.73
N LEU A 201 0.60 15.20 28.63
CA LEU A 201 1.96 14.64 28.52
C LEU A 201 1.96 13.11 28.53
N ALA A 202 1.08 12.49 29.33
CA ALA A 202 0.92 11.03 29.36
C ALA A 202 0.44 10.46 28.01
N GLN A 203 -0.48 11.17 27.33
CA GLN A 203 -0.96 10.79 26.00
C GLN A 203 0.14 10.96 24.95
N CYS A 204 0.89 12.07 25.01
CA CYS A 204 2.03 12.31 24.13
C CYS A 204 3.09 11.21 24.27
N LEU A 205 3.37 10.76 25.50
CA LEU A 205 4.31 9.67 25.75
C LEU A 205 3.82 8.34 25.16
N ALA A 206 2.52 8.06 25.27
CA ALA A 206 1.92 6.88 24.64
C ALA A 206 2.02 6.97 23.11
N ALA A 207 1.72 8.14 22.53
CA ALA A 207 1.83 8.38 21.10
C ALA A 207 3.26 8.14 20.57
N MET A 208 4.30 8.59 21.29
CA MET A 208 5.69 8.36 20.90
C MET A 208 6.06 6.87 20.86
N ARG A 209 5.56 6.09 21.83
CA ARG A 209 5.77 4.65 21.86
C ARG A 209 5.06 3.94 20.72
N GLN A 210 3.87 4.41 20.34
CA GLN A 210 3.14 3.87 19.20
C GLN A 210 3.84 4.21 17.88
N LEU A 211 4.27 5.46 17.70
CA LEU A 211 5.03 5.89 16.51
C LEU A 211 6.31 5.09 16.32
N ALA A 212 7.06 4.83 17.39
CA ALA A 212 8.31 4.06 17.31
C ALA A 212 8.13 2.61 16.84
N ARG A 213 6.90 2.08 16.81
CA ARG A 213 6.61 0.75 16.25
C ARG A 213 6.31 0.77 14.75
N GLN A 214 6.07 1.96 14.19
CA GLN A 214 5.63 2.13 12.81
C GLN A 214 6.58 2.98 11.96
N LEU A 215 7.62 3.56 12.56
CA LEU A 215 8.72 4.27 11.91
C LEU A 215 9.99 3.42 11.95
#